data_AF-A0A7K2FEZ4-F1
#
_entry.id   AF-A0A7K2FEZ4-F1
#
_cell.length_a   1.000
_cell.length_b   1.000
_cell.length_c   1.000
_cell.angle_alpha   90.00
_cell.angle_beta   90.00
_cell.angle_gamma   90.00
#
_symmetry.space_group_name_H-M   'P 1'
#
loop_
_entity.id
_entity.type
_entity.pdbx_description
1 polymer ?
#
loop_
_entity_poly.entity_id
_entity_poly.type
_entity_poly.pdbx_seq_one_letter_code
_entity_poly.pdbx_strand_id
1 'polypeptide(L)'
;AAPATTRTIPVSPAPSTSRTRTRRATPSPEPRTSAPATAPAPGPTGAASHAPTCHVAYHLDDQWSNGFQATLTVTTDDALTDWQLAWTFDDGQHIGQTWDATPNQSGTQVTASAKSYNKSVAAHGSFAFGFVGTHQGANDDPRAFTLNGEKCATD
;
A
#
# COMPACT_ATOMS: atom_id res chain seq x y z
N ALA A 1 -32.15 -49.03 -16.52
CA ALA A 1 -33.05 -48.28 -17.41
C ALA A 1 -33.87 -47.30 -16.59
N ALA A 2 -33.98 -46.04 -17.01
CA ALA A 2 -34.99 -45.10 -16.51
C ALA A 2 -36.31 -45.29 -17.30
N PRO A 3 -37.46 -44.82 -16.79
CA PRO A 3 -37.96 -43.46 -17.13
C PRO A 3 -38.78 -42.84 -15.96
N ALA A 4 -39.52 -41.73 -16.12
CA ALA A 4 -39.24 -40.41 -16.69
C ALA A 4 -40.33 -39.44 -16.18
N THR A 5 -40.02 -38.14 -16.08
CA THR A 5 -40.93 -37.10 -15.58
C THR A 5 -41.97 -36.68 -16.63
N THR A 6 -43.16 -36.22 -16.19
CA THR A 6 -44.14 -35.57 -17.08
C THR A 6 -44.63 -34.24 -16.49
N ARG A 7 -44.92 -33.28 -17.38
CA ARG A 7 -45.03 -31.83 -17.16
C ARG A 7 -46.32 -31.31 -17.81
N THR A 8 -46.96 -30.31 -17.22
CA THR A 8 -48.24 -29.77 -17.74
C THR A 8 -48.26 -28.23 -17.80
N ILE A 9 -48.68 -27.70 -18.95
CA ILE A 9 -48.93 -26.30 -19.38
C ILE A 9 -50.06 -26.45 -20.44
N PRO A 10 -51.18 -25.67 -20.53
CA PRO A 10 -51.25 -24.22 -20.79
C PRO A 10 -52.44 -23.53 -20.02
N VAL A 11 -53.08 -22.39 -20.36
CA VAL A 11 -53.06 -21.45 -21.52
C VAL A 11 -53.51 -20.03 -21.10
N SER A 12 -53.22 -19.00 -21.91
CA SER A 12 -53.77 -17.62 -21.79
C SER A 12 -55.16 -17.47 -22.45
N PRO A 13 -55.89 -16.37 -22.20
CA PRO A 13 -56.09 -15.40 -23.28
C PRO A 13 -56.05 -13.91 -22.86
N ALA A 14 -55.98 -13.02 -23.85
CA ALA A 14 -55.99 -11.56 -23.69
C ALA A 14 -57.28 -10.93 -24.29
N PRO A 15 -57.56 -9.65 -24.01
CA PRO A 15 -58.35 -8.83 -24.94
C PRO A 15 -57.66 -7.50 -25.31
N SER A 16 -57.71 -7.17 -26.61
CA SER A 16 -57.36 -5.84 -27.14
C SER A 16 -58.59 -4.94 -27.19
N THR A 17 -58.42 -3.63 -26.93
CA THR A 17 -59.31 -2.60 -27.50
C THR A 17 -58.53 -1.35 -27.92
N SER A 18 -58.58 -1.02 -29.21
CA SER A 18 -58.01 0.19 -29.78
C SER A 18 -59.09 1.27 -29.92
N ARG A 19 -58.77 2.54 -29.63
CA ARG A 19 -59.59 3.70 -30.07
C ARG A 19 -58.70 4.85 -30.54
N THR A 20 -59.14 5.53 -31.60
CA THR A 20 -58.33 6.44 -32.42
C THR A 20 -59.06 7.78 -32.62
N ARG A 21 -58.30 8.85 -32.95
CA ARG A 21 -58.70 10.27 -33.15
C ARG A 21 -58.89 11.05 -31.83
N THR A 22 -58.55 12.34 -31.75
CA THR A 22 -58.56 13.36 -32.82
C THR A 22 -57.33 14.28 -32.80
N ARG A 23 -56.88 14.72 -33.99
CA ARG A 23 -55.73 15.61 -34.22
C ARG A 23 -56.16 17.08 -34.06
N ARG A 24 -55.44 17.87 -33.26
CA ARG A 24 -55.39 19.34 -33.38
C ARG A 24 -53.93 19.78 -33.30
N ALA A 25 -53.50 20.55 -34.29
CA ALA A 25 -52.16 21.14 -34.33
C ALA A 25 -52.28 22.65 -34.06
N THR A 26 -51.37 23.18 -33.26
CA THR A 26 -51.05 24.61 -33.19
C THR A 26 -49.56 24.73 -32.86
N PRO A 27 -48.75 25.49 -33.61
CA PRO A 27 -47.32 25.59 -33.35
C PRO A 27 -47.00 26.71 -32.34
N SER A 28 -45.98 26.51 -31.52
CA SER A 28 -45.24 27.60 -30.87
C SER A 28 -43.78 27.19 -30.72
N PRO A 29 -42.80 27.91 -31.31
CA PRO A 29 -41.38 27.60 -31.17
C PRO A 29 -40.79 28.33 -29.96
N GLU A 30 -40.79 27.69 -28.80
CA GLU A 30 -39.88 28.13 -27.73
C GLU A 30 -38.44 27.70 -28.06
N PRO A 31 -37.45 28.60 -27.97
CA PRO A 31 -36.06 28.25 -28.17
C PRO A 31 -35.60 27.34 -27.03
N ARG A 32 -35.33 26.06 -27.34
CA ARG A 32 -34.62 25.18 -26.43
C ARG A 32 -33.17 25.66 -26.29
N THR A 33 -32.92 26.46 -25.27
CA THR A 33 -31.57 26.69 -24.75
C THR A 33 -31.08 25.38 -24.15
N SER A 34 -30.42 24.56 -24.98
CA SER A 34 -29.72 23.36 -24.55
C SER A 34 -28.55 23.76 -23.66
N ALA A 35 -28.78 23.90 -22.36
CA ALA A 35 -27.70 24.00 -21.41
C ALA A 35 -26.84 22.72 -21.50
N PRO A 36 -25.50 22.82 -21.61
CA PRO A 36 -24.67 21.64 -21.53
C PRO A 36 -24.82 21.07 -20.12
N ALA A 37 -25.24 19.81 -20.03
CA ALA A 37 -25.14 19.07 -18.78
C ALA A 37 -23.66 18.80 -18.53
N THR A 38 -23.01 19.68 -17.76
CA THR A 38 -21.67 19.44 -17.22
C THR A 38 -21.75 18.23 -16.30
N ALA A 39 -21.46 17.05 -16.84
CA ALA A 39 -21.22 15.87 -16.02
C ALA A 39 -20.10 16.21 -15.03
N PRO A 40 -20.26 15.93 -13.73
CA PRO A 40 -19.14 16.05 -12.81
C PRO A 40 -18.04 15.13 -13.32
N ALA A 41 -16.87 15.69 -13.63
CA ALA A 41 -15.70 14.88 -13.86
C ALA A 41 -15.50 13.99 -12.61
N PRO A 42 -15.18 12.69 -12.76
CA PRO A 42 -14.71 11.93 -11.61
C PRO A 42 -13.50 12.69 -11.05
N GLY A 43 -13.63 13.18 -9.82
CA GLY A 43 -12.52 13.80 -9.11
C GLY A 43 -11.34 12.81 -9.04
N PRO A 44 -10.10 13.28 -8.82
CA PRO A 44 -8.96 12.39 -8.72
C PRO A 44 -9.29 11.32 -7.67
N THR A 45 -9.37 10.06 -8.11
CA THR A 45 -9.53 8.91 -7.23
C THR A 45 -8.38 8.99 -6.26
N GLY A 46 -8.65 9.41 -5.02
CA GLY A 46 -7.62 9.57 -4.02
C GLY A 46 -6.86 8.26 -3.94
N ALA A 47 -5.57 8.29 -4.24
CA ALA A 47 -4.74 7.11 -4.11
C ALA A 47 -4.93 6.61 -2.67
N ALA A 48 -5.53 5.43 -2.53
CA ALA A 48 -5.73 4.85 -1.22
C ALA A 48 -4.34 4.69 -0.61
N SER A 49 -4.02 5.56 0.35
CA SER A 49 -2.85 5.38 1.20
C SER A 49 -3.08 4.10 1.97
N HIS A 50 -2.57 2.99 1.42
CA HIS A 50 -2.43 1.76 2.19
C HIS A 50 -1.70 2.12 3.47
N ALA A 51 -2.19 1.57 4.58
CA ALA A 51 -1.44 1.63 5.83
C ALA A 51 -0.04 1.04 5.57
N PRO A 52 1.02 1.59 6.18
CA PRO A 52 2.35 1.01 6.09
C PRO A 52 2.29 -0.43 6.61
N THR A 53 2.87 -1.38 5.87
CA THR A 53 2.86 -2.83 6.17
C THR A 53 3.91 -3.25 7.20
N CYS A 54 4.63 -2.25 7.73
CA CYS A 54 5.68 -2.40 8.71
C CYS A 54 5.86 -1.14 9.55
N HIS A 55 6.39 -1.32 10.77
CA HIS A 55 6.82 -0.27 11.67
C HIS A 55 8.29 -0.49 12.03
N VAL A 56 9.11 0.57 11.98
CA VAL A 56 10.52 0.55 12.35
C VAL A 56 10.74 1.45 13.55
N ALA A 57 11.21 0.86 14.65
CA ALA A 57 11.77 1.61 15.77
C ALA A 57 13.30 1.65 15.61
N TYR A 58 13.85 2.85 15.45
CA TYR A 58 15.28 3.10 15.46
C TYR A 58 15.69 3.54 16.87
N HIS A 59 16.62 2.83 17.50
CA HIS A 59 17.12 3.16 18.83
C HIS A 59 18.62 3.41 18.79
N LEU A 60 19.03 4.63 19.11
CA LEU A 60 20.43 5.01 19.31
C LEU A 60 20.88 4.50 20.69
N ASP A 61 21.60 3.38 20.72
CA ASP A 61 22.01 2.71 21.96
C ASP A 61 23.08 3.50 22.72
N ASP A 62 24.07 4.03 21.98
CA ASP A 62 25.19 4.84 22.51
C ASP A 62 25.79 5.70 21.39
N GLN A 63 26.38 6.85 21.73
CA GLN A 63 27.12 7.70 20.78
C GLN A 63 28.36 8.33 21.43
N TRP A 64 29.48 8.25 20.71
CA TRP A 64 30.75 8.89 21.02
C TRP A 64 31.20 9.81 19.87
N SER A 65 32.38 10.44 20.01
CA SER A 65 32.82 11.57 19.17
C SER A 65 32.73 11.35 17.66
N ASN A 66 33.03 10.14 17.18
CA ASN A 66 33.13 9.83 15.74
C ASN A 66 32.38 8.53 15.39
N GLY A 67 31.50 8.06 16.27
CA GLY A 67 30.79 6.80 16.08
C GLY A 67 29.65 6.61 17.04
N PHE A 68 28.84 5.60 16.75
CA PHE A 68 27.60 5.33 17.43
C PHE A 68 27.23 3.86 17.31
N GLN A 69 26.38 3.41 18.22
CA GLN A 69 25.71 2.12 18.16
C GLN A 69 24.20 2.36 18.02
N ALA A 70 23.55 1.62 17.12
CA ALA A 70 22.11 1.63 16.98
C ALA A 70 21.53 0.23 16.81
N THR A 71 20.32 0.04 17.33
CA THR A 71 19.50 -1.15 17.17
C THR A 71 18.21 -0.77 16.45
N LEU A 72 17.86 -1.49 15.38
CA LEU A 72 16.59 -1.36 14.69
C LEU A 72 15.71 -2.56 15.05
N THR A 73 14.49 -2.29 15.47
CA THR A 73 13.43 -3.29 15.60
C THR A 73 12.38 -3.02 14.54
N VAL A 74 12.02 -4.05 13.77
CA VAL A 74 11.04 -3.98 12.70
C VAL A 74 9.90 -4.91 13.02
N THR A 75 8.69 -4.37 13.13
CA THR A 75 7.43 -5.13 13.20
C THR A 75 6.79 -5.15 11.83
N THR A 76 6.25 -6.29 11.41
CA THR A 76 5.64 -6.49 10.09
C THR A 76 4.26 -7.10 10.26
N ASP A 77 3.28 -6.62 9.50
CA ASP A 77 1.93 -7.21 9.53
C ASP A 77 1.89 -8.55 8.79
N ASP A 78 2.66 -8.69 7.72
CA ASP A 78 2.73 -9.90 6.90
C ASP A 78 3.77 -10.92 7.39
N ALA A 79 3.55 -12.19 7.05
CA ALA A 79 4.52 -13.25 7.33
C ALA A 79 5.65 -13.23 6.29
N LEU A 80 6.90 -13.18 6.76
CA LEU A 80 8.10 -13.10 5.92
C LEU A 80 8.85 -14.43 5.91
N THR A 81 9.32 -14.84 4.73
CA THR A 81 10.27 -15.97 4.56
C THR A 81 11.70 -15.48 4.28
N ASP A 82 11.82 -14.21 3.89
CA ASP A 82 13.06 -13.45 3.79
C ASP A 82 12.75 -11.95 3.99
N TRP A 83 13.75 -11.15 4.37
CA TRP A 83 13.59 -9.71 4.53
C TRP A 83 14.82 -8.90 4.14
N GLN A 84 14.53 -7.71 3.63
CA GLN A 84 15.49 -6.67 3.29
C GLN A 84 14.92 -5.32 3.75
N LEU A 85 15.61 -4.66 4.68
CA LEU A 85 15.30 -3.30 5.11
C LEU A 85 16.23 -2.32 4.40
N ALA A 86 15.70 -1.27 3.79
CA ALA A 86 16.50 -0.21 3.18
C ALA A 86 16.15 1.16 3.75
N TRP A 87 17.15 2.03 3.85
CA TRP A 87 17.02 3.43 4.31
C TRP A 87 18.11 4.31 3.74
N THR A 88 18.05 5.60 4.06
CA THR A 88 19.08 6.58 3.72
C THR A 88 19.57 7.26 5.00
N PHE A 89 20.88 7.45 5.11
CA PHE A 89 21.52 8.28 6.13
C PHE A 89 21.68 9.72 5.64
N ASP A 90 21.15 10.69 6.38
CA ASP A 90 21.13 12.09 5.94
C ASP A 90 22.46 12.82 6.14
N ASP A 91 23.26 12.46 7.16
CA ASP A 91 24.53 13.12 7.50
C ASP A 91 25.80 12.39 7.01
N GLY A 92 25.61 11.43 6.09
CA GLY A 92 26.73 10.65 5.54
C GLY A 92 27.32 9.63 6.52
N GLN A 93 26.55 9.18 7.51
CA GLN A 93 26.94 8.08 8.40
C GLN A 93 27.38 6.83 7.62
N HIS A 94 28.28 6.03 8.20
CA HIS A 94 28.77 4.78 7.58
C HIS A 94 28.72 3.61 8.56
N ILE A 95 28.20 2.46 8.12
CA ILE A 95 28.18 1.23 8.92
C ILE A 95 29.57 0.57 8.90
N GLY A 96 30.12 0.29 10.07
CA GLY A 96 31.39 -0.41 10.25
C GLY A 96 31.24 -1.89 10.65
N GLN A 97 30.34 -2.18 11.60
CA GLN A 97 30.08 -3.55 12.07
C GLN A 97 28.58 -3.79 12.26
N THR A 98 28.12 -5.03 12.09
CA THR A 98 26.69 -5.37 12.16
C THR A 98 26.49 -6.79 12.70
N TRP A 99 25.51 -6.97 13.57
CA TRP A 99 24.99 -8.28 14.00
C TRP A 99 23.58 -8.46 13.49
N ASP A 100 23.15 -9.72 13.38
CA ASP A 100 21.79 -10.13 12.92
C ASP A 100 21.32 -9.62 11.53
N ALA A 101 22.10 -8.80 10.84
CA ALA A 101 21.89 -8.45 9.43
C ALA A 101 23.20 -8.48 8.64
N THR A 102 23.08 -8.48 7.31
CA THR A 102 24.19 -8.26 6.38
C THR A 102 24.00 -6.89 5.72
N PRO A 103 24.84 -5.89 6.03
CA PRO A 103 24.72 -4.56 5.43
C PRO A 103 25.31 -4.53 4.01
N ASN A 104 24.71 -3.70 3.17
CA ASN A 104 25.27 -3.22 1.92
C ASN A 104 24.99 -1.70 1.84
N GLN A 105 26.04 -0.89 1.87
CA GLN A 105 25.94 0.57 1.83
C GLN A 105 26.58 1.12 0.55
N SER A 106 25.96 2.14 -0.04
CA SER A 106 26.45 2.83 -1.23
C SER A 106 26.15 4.32 -1.10
N GLY A 107 27.18 5.09 -0.73
CA GLY A 107 27.00 6.48 -0.30
C GLY A 107 26.13 6.55 0.95
N THR A 108 25.05 7.31 0.88
CA THR A 108 24.06 7.44 1.97
C THR A 108 23.02 6.32 2.00
N GLN A 109 22.84 5.56 0.91
CA GLN A 109 21.83 4.51 0.85
C GLN A 109 22.33 3.23 1.49
N VAL A 110 21.53 2.64 2.37
CA VAL A 110 21.82 1.40 3.08
C VAL A 110 20.75 0.36 2.77
N THR A 111 21.18 -0.90 2.73
CA THR A 111 20.32 -2.07 2.63
C THR A 111 20.83 -3.14 3.60
N ALA A 112 20.02 -3.53 4.57
CA ALA A 112 20.29 -4.62 5.49
C ALA A 112 19.45 -5.85 5.09
N SER A 113 20.11 -6.93 4.71
CA SER A 113 19.46 -8.20 4.37
C SER A 113 19.55 -9.19 5.53
N ALA A 114 18.53 -10.04 5.67
CA ALA A 114 18.46 -11.06 6.71
C ALA A 114 19.67 -12.01 6.71
N LYS A 115 19.96 -12.59 7.88
CA LYS A 115 20.82 -13.78 7.98
C LYS A 115 19.96 -15.04 7.91
N SER A 116 20.59 -16.15 7.54
CA SER A 116 19.89 -17.42 7.33
C SER A 116 19.08 -17.92 8.54
N TYR A 117 19.46 -17.50 9.76
CA TYR A 117 18.82 -17.90 11.01
C TYR A 117 17.67 -16.99 11.49
N ASN A 118 17.51 -15.77 10.96
CA ASN A 118 16.49 -14.81 11.40
C ASN A 118 15.64 -14.21 10.25
N LYS A 119 15.71 -14.80 9.06
CA LYS A 119 14.98 -14.34 7.87
C LYS A 119 13.47 -14.65 7.88
N SER A 120 13.02 -15.59 8.70
CA SER A 120 11.61 -15.95 8.81
C SER A 120 10.96 -15.20 9.97
N VAL A 121 9.86 -14.50 9.70
CA VAL A 121 9.10 -13.71 10.68
C VAL A 121 7.62 -14.06 10.52
N ALA A 122 6.91 -14.28 11.62
CA ALA A 122 5.46 -14.50 11.57
C ALA A 122 4.71 -13.19 11.27
N ALA A 123 3.46 -13.29 10.79
CA ALA A 123 2.56 -12.15 10.68
C ALA A 123 2.36 -11.48 12.05
N HIS A 124 2.36 -10.15 12.07
CA HIS A 124 2.44 -9.29 13.28
C HIS A 124 3.65 -9.59 14.19
N GLY A 125 4.67 -10.26 13.66
CA GLY A 125 5.92 -10.55 14.36
C GLY A 125 6.93 -9.42 14.21
N SER A 126 8.06 -9.56 14.90
CA SER A 126 9.16 -8.60 14.82
C SER A 126 10.50 -9.29 14.65
N PHE A 127 11.43 -8.60 14.01
CA PHE A 127 12.85 -8.93 13.99
C PHE A 127 13.66 -7.71 14.42
N ALA A 128 14.89 -7.94 14.90
CA ALA A 128 15.80 -6.87 15.26
C ALA A 128 17.21 -7.17 14.75
N PHE A 129 17.96 -6.11 14.48
CA PHE A 129 19.38 -6.16 14.20
C PHE A 129 20.03 -4.86 14.67
N GLY A 130 21.34 -4.87 14.87
CA GLY A 130 22.07 -3.67 15.31
C GLY A 130 23.42 -3.53 14.62
N PHE A 131 23.96 -2.33 14.68
CA PHE A 131 25.22 -1.99 14.07
C PHE A 131 25.99 -0.93 14.85
N VAL A 132 27.30 -0.92 14.62
CA VAL A 132 28.19 0.19 14.99
C VAL A 132 28.54 0.94 13.71
N GLY A 133 28.33 2.26 13.74
CA GLY A 133 28.61 3.17 12.64
C GLY A 133 29.56 4.31 13.02
N THR A 134 29.98 5.06 12.01
CA THR A 134 30.73 6.32 12.13
C THR A 134 29.91 7.47 11.58
N HIS A 135 30.11 8.66 12.13
CA HIS A 135 29.53 9.93 11.66
C HIS A 135 30.62 11.01 11.63
N GLN A 136 30.33 12.15 11.01
CA GLN A 136 31.26 13.28 10.90
C GLN A 136 30.54 14.61 11.19
N GLY A 137 30.00 14.73 12.40
CA GLY A 137 29.36 15.97 12.88
C GLY A 137 27.94 15.71 13.38
N ALA A 138 26.95 15.97 12.52
CA ALA A 138 25.57 15.58 12.80
C ALA A 138 25.39 14.05 12.68
N ASN A 139 24.36 13.55 13.35
CA ASN A 139 23.97 12.14 13.37
C ASN A 139 22.45 12.05 13.58
N ASP A 140 21.68 12.68 12.70
CA ASP A 140 20.22 12.61 12.71
C ASP A 140 19.73 11.19 12.36
N ASP A 141 18.68 10.76 13.06
CA ASP A 141 18.09 9.43 12.88
C ASP A 141 17.39 9.31 11.51
N PRO A 142 17.50 8.16 10.81
CA PRO A 142 16.84 7.97 9.52
C PRO A 142 15.32 8.01 9.66
N ARG A 143 14.63 8.75 8.77
CA ARG A 143 13.16 8.95 8.82
C ARG A 143 12.38 8.19 7.75
N ALA A 144 13.06 7.44 6.88
CA ALA A 144 12.45 6.76 5.76
C ALA A 144 13.02 5.35 5.59
N PHE A 145 12.18 4.35 5.86
CA PHE A 145 12.51 2.94 5.70
C PHE A 145 11.59 2.25 4.71
N THR A 146 12.12 1.27 3.99
CA THR A 146 11.32 0.30 3.24
C THR A 146 11.69 -1.14 3.60
N LEU A 147 10.68 -1.99 3.79
CA LEU A 147 10.81 -3.42 4.00
C LEU A 147 10.38 -4.13 2.71
N ASN A 148 11.29 -4.88 2.09
CA ASN A 148 11.06 -5.56 0.81
C ASN A 148 10.53 -4.64 -0.32
N GLY A 149 10.76 -3.33 -0.22
CA GLY A 149 10.28 -2.30 -1.15
C GLY A 149 9.01 -1.55 -0.72
N GLU A 150 8.30 -2.03 0.31
CA GLU A 150 7.12 -1.35 0.87
C GLU A 150 7.51 -0.38 1.98
N LYS A 151 6.77 0.73 2.13
CA LYS A 151 7.12 1.78 3.11
C LYS A 151 6.70 1.39 4.52
N CYS A 152 7.62 1.55 5.47
CA CYS A 152 7.31 1.44 6.89
C CYS A 152 6.94 2.80 7.49
N ALA A 153 6.17 2.78 8.57
CA ALA A 153 6.14 3.87 9.54
C ALA A 153 7.42 3.87 10.39
N THR A 154 7.78 5.02 10.91
CA THR A 154 8.73 5.19 12.02
C THR A 154 7.99 5.67 13.26
N ASP A 155 8.49 5.29 14.43
CA ASP A 155 8.15 5.94 15.71
C ASP A 155 8.91 7.29 15.85
#